data_AF-A0A2N5ZKG3-F1
#
_entry.id   AF-A0A2N5ZKG3-F1
#
_cell.length_a   1.000
_cell.length_b   1.000
_cell.length_c   1.000
_cell.angle_alpha   90.00
_cell.angle_beta   90.00
_cell.angle_gamma   90.00
#
_symmetry.space_group_name_H-M   'P 1'
#
loop_
_entity.id
_entity.type
_entity.pdbx_description
1 polymer ?
#
loop_
_entity_poly.entity_id
_entity_poly.type
_entity_poly.pdbx_seq_one_letter_code
_entity_poly.pdbx_strand_id
1 'polypeptide(L)'
;MTKIKKIFKIMNCQKCKSSIDKNFFCKKCNKNYLKNNKIDFRLNEKKITDSFDKKKFFIKKYPRLYTLLVKLFSNVLIDNNLEKFIKKNISKNMISVNFGSGNFKIRKDIINLDVIDYQNTDVLYDGDELPFKDSSVDFLFNIAVLEHVSNPFEVINEFHRILS
;
A
#
# COMPACT_ATOMS: atom_id res chain seq x y z
N MET A 1 6.68 -14.59 12.68
CA MET A 1 5.43 -14.74 11.89
C MET A 1 5.72 -14.56 10.40
N THR A 2 5.05 -15.28 9.47
CA THR A 2 5.26 -15.08 8.03
C THR A 2 4.62 -13.78 7.54
N LYS A 3 5.12 -13.21 6.45
CA LYS A 3 4.62 -11.95 5.87
C LYS A 3 3.13 -12.01 5.53
N ILE A 4 2.69 -13.09 4.87
CA ILE A 4 1.29 -13.28 4.51
C ILE A 4 0.35 -13.36 5.73
N LYS A 5 0.82 -13.93 6.85
CA LYS A 5 0.07 -13.94 8.12
C LYS A 5 -0.07 -12.52 8.71
N LYS A 6 0.96 -11.67 8.59
CA LYS A 6 0.88 -10.25 8.98
C LYS A 6 -0.17 -9.53 8.13
N ILE A 7 -0.14 -9.69 6.81
CA ILE A 7 -1.08 -9.06 5.87
C ILE A 7 -2.53 -9.44 6.22
N PHE A 8 -2.81 -10.74 6.37
CA PHE A 8 -4.15 -11.20 6.75
C PHE A 8 -4.64 -10.60 8.08
N LYS A 9 -3.76 -10.46 9.07
CA LYS A 9 -4.14 -9.97 10.41
C LYS A 9 -4.66 -8.53 10.37
N ILE A 10 -4.09 -7.69 9.50
CA ILE A 10 -4.42 -6.26 9.43
C ILE A 10 -5.55 -5.95 8.44
N MET A 11 -5.93 -6.86 7.56
CA MET A 11 -6.83 -6.51 6.45
C MET A 11 -8.32 -6.52 6.80
N ASN A 12 -9.02 -5.54 6.24
CA ASN A 12 -10.48 -5.44 6.22
C ASN A 12 -10.99 -5.21 4.80
N CYS A 13 -12.25 -5.58 4.56
CA CYS A 13 -12.92 -5.30 3.29
C CYS A 13 -13.06 -3.79 3.10
N GLN A 14 -12.61 -3.25 1.95
CA GLN A 14 -12.71 -1.82 1.67
C GLN A 14 -14.17 -1.32 1.68
N LYS A 15 -15.11 -2.13 1.18
CA LYS A 15 -16.51 -1.71 1.01
C LYS A 15 -17.33 -1.77 2.29
N CYS A 16 -17.19 -2.83 3.09
CA CYS A 16 -18.06 -3.06 4.25
C CYS A 16 -17.32 -3.12 5.59
N LYS A 17 -15.99 -2.92 5.58
CA LYS A 17 -15.09 -2.94 6.73
C LYS A 17 -15.07 -4.24 7.54
N SER A 18 -15.78 -5.29 7.10
CA SER A 18 -15.74 -6.59 7.76
C SER A 18 -14.39 -7.27 7.56
N SER A 19 -14.06 -8.18 8.47
CA SER A 19 -12.92 -9.10 8.33
C SER A 19 -12.98 -9.87 7.00
N ILE A 20 -11.81 -10.09 6.43
CA ILE A 20 -11.59 -10.93 5.25
C ILE A 20 -11.07 -12.28 5.73
N ASP A 21 -11.35 -13.36 5.00
CA ASP A 21 -10.82 -14.69 5.33
C ASP A 21 -9.38 -14.92 4.80
N LYS A 22 -8.83 -16.11 5.07
CA LYS A 22 -7.45 -16.47 4.70
C LYS A 22 -7.20 -16.52 3.18
N ASN A 23 -8.27 -16.61 2.39
CA ASN A 23 -8.21 -16.61 0.93
C ASN A 23 -8.36 -15.19 0.37
N PHE A 24 -8.29 -14.17 1.22
CA PHE A 24 -8.57 -12.78 0.88
C PHE A 24 -9.98 -12.57 0.31
N PHE A 25 -10.95 -13.35 0.79
CA PHE A 25 -12.35 -13.26 0.39
C PHE A 25 -13.22 -12.60 1.46
N CYS A 26 -14.04 -11.64 1.05
CA CYS A 26 -15.04 -11.01 1.90
C CYS A 26 -16.42 -11.66 1.68
N LYS A 27 -16.90 -12.38 2.69
CA LYS A 27 -18.22 -13.04 2.67
C LYS A 27 -19.38 -12.07 2.51
N LYS A 28 -19.36 -10.93 3.21
CA LYS A 28 -20.46 -9.93 3.20
C LYS A 28 -20.62 -9.24 1.84
N CYS A 29 -19.52 -8.97 1.14
CA CYS A 29 -19.53 -8.31 -0.17
C CYS A 29 -19.46 -9.29 -1.34
N ASN A 30 -19.33 -10.61 -1.06
CA ASN A 30 -19.04 -11.64 -2.05
C ASN A 30 -17.89 -11.23 -3.00
N LYS A 31 -16.78 -10.72 -2.43
CA LYS A 31 -15.67 -10.15 -3.21
C LYS A 31 -14.35 -10.83 -2.88
N ASN A 32 -13.66 -11.29 -3.91
CA ASN A 32 -12.31 -11.84 -3.81
C ASN A 32 -11.27 -10.75 -4.13
N TYR A 33 -10.29 -10.61 -3.24
CA TYR A 33 -9.16 -9.70 -3.42
C TYR A 33 -7.89 -10.43 -3.87
N LEU A 34 -7.85 -11.76 -3.90
CA LEU A 34 -6.72 -12.50 -4.47
C LEU A 34 -6.93 -12.70 -5.99
N LYS A 35 -6.06 -12.12 -6.82
CA LYS A 35 -6.07 -12.24 -8.28
C LYS A 35 -4.68 -12.58 -8.80
N ASN A 36 -4.52 -13.61 -9.62
CA ASN A 36 -3.23 -14.03 -10.19
C ASN A 36 -2.10 -14.12 -9.15
N ASN A 37 -2.39 -14.71 -7.97
CA ASN A 37 -1.47 -14.80 -6.82
C ASN A 37 -1.02 -13.45 -6.21
N LYS A 38 -1.71 -12.35 -6.53
CA LYS A 38 -1.51 -11.02 -5.96
C LYS A 38 -2.72 -10.58 -5.18
N ILE A 39 -2.48 -9.92 -4.05
CA ILE A 39 -3.53 -9.35 -3.21
C ILE A 39 -3.88 -7.98 -3.79
N ASP A 40 -5.02 -7.87 -4.46
CA ASP A 40 -5.45 -6.71 -5.25
C ASP A 40 -6.73 -6.06 -4.70
N PHE A 41 -6.53 -4.94 -4.03
CA PHE A 41 -7.54 -4.04 -3.48
C PHE A 41 -7.80 -2.83 -4.37
N ARG A 42 -7.38 -2.86 -5.64
CA ARG A 42 -7.79 -1.83 -6.60
C ARG A 42 -9.24 -2.08 -7.00
N LEU A 43 -10.04 -1.02 -6.93
CA LEU A 43 -11.42 -1.05 -7.39
C LEU A 43 -11.42 -0.80 -8.91
N ASN A 44 -11.52 -1.85 -9.73
CA ASN A 44 -11.77 -1.65 -11.17
C ASN A 44 -13.22 -1.18 -11.39
N GLU A 45 -13.33 -0.17 -12.27
CA GLU A 45 -14.49 0.65 -12.68
C GLU A 45 -15.02 1.67 -11.65
N LYS A 46 -14.22 2.71 -11.35
CA LYS A 46 -14.80 4.01 -10.98
C LYS A 46 -15.45 4.63 -12.24
N LYS A 47 -16.78 4.76 -12.26
CA LYS A 47 -17.48 5.68 -13.17
C LYS A 47 -17.01 7.09 -12.84
N ILE A 48 -16.32 7.72 -13.77
CA ILE A 48 -15.79 9.09 -13.63
C ILE A 48 -16.97 10.02 -13.36
N THR A 49 -17.07 10.54 -12.14
CA THR A 49 -18.13 11.49 -11.78
C THR A 49 -17.61 12.75 -11.10
N ASP A 50 -16.34 12.79 -10.65
CA ASP A 50 -15.83 13.93 -9.88
C ASP A 50 -14.59 14.61 -10.47
N SER A 51 -14.43 15.90 -10.13
CA SER A 51 -13.31 16.77 -10.52
C SER A 51 -11.94 16.22 -10.08
N PHE A 52 -11.89 15.38 -9.05
CA PHE A 52 -10.69 14.68 -8.57
C PHE A 52 -10.21 13.57 -9.53
N ASP A 53 -11.11 12.92 -10.28
CA ASP A 53 -10.75 11.89 -11.26
C ASP A 53 -9.95 12.49 -12.43
N LYS A 54 -10.16 13.76 -12.77
CA LYS A 54 -9.45 14.45 -13.86
C LYS A 54 -7.94 14.60 -13.58
N LYS A 55 -7.55 14.84 -12.33
CA LYS A 55 -6.14 14.92 -11.90
C LYS A 55 -5.46 13.55 -11.91
N LYS A 56 -6.17 12.50 -11.43
CA LYS A 56 -5.74 11.09 -11.58
C LYS A 56 -5.58 10.70 -13.06
N PHE A 57 -6.44 11.21 -13.94
CA PHE A 57 -6.31 11.02 -15.40
C PHE A 57 -5.10 11.74 -15.99
N PHE A 58 -4.73 12.93 -15.49
CA PHE A 58 -3.58 13.69 -15.98
C PHE A 58 -2.25 12.95 -15.73
N ILE A 59 -2.11 12.28 -14.59
CA ILE A 59 -0.96 11.43 -14.26
C ILE A 59 -0.98 10.15 -15.10
N LYS A 60 -2.16 9.56 -15.32
CA LYS A 60 -2.36 8.39 -16.21
C LYS A 60 -2.25 8.72 -17.71
N LYS A 61 -2.22 10.00 -18.10
CA LYS A 61 -2.10 10.45 -19.50
C LYS A 61 -0.71 10.19 -20.09
N TYR A 62 0.31 10.12 -19.24
CA TYR A 62 1.69 9.85 -19.66
C TYR A 62 2.31 8.71 -18.84
N PRO A 63 1.76 7.48 -18.92
CA PRO A 63 2.16 6.36 -18.08
C PRO A 63 3.62 5.97 -18.30
N ARG A 64 4.18 6.22 -19.50
CA ARG A 64 5.60 6.03 -19.80
C ARG A 64 6.49 7.07 -19.10
N LEU A 65 6.10 8.34 -19.08
CA LEU A 65 6.86 9.39 -18.39
C LEU A 65 6.78 9.18 -16.87
N TYR A 66 5.60 8.83 -16.34
CA TYR A 66 5.44 8.43 -14.94
C TYR A 66 6.28 7.21 -14.58
N THR A 67 6.27 6.15 -15.40
CA THR A 67 7.13 4.98 -15.19
C THR A 67 8.62 5.35 -15.28
N LEU A 68 9.00 6.29 -16.14
CA LEU A 68 10.37 6.77 -16.29
C LEU A 68 10.81 7.60 -15.07
N LEU A 69 9.98 8.54 -14.62
CA LEU A 69 10.21 9.33 -13.41
C LEU A 69 10.28 8.41 -12.19
N VAL A 70 9.34 7.49 -12.03
CA VAL A 70 9.36 6.51 -10.94
C VAL A 70 10.60 5.62 -11.05
N LYS A 71 11.07 5.20 -12.24
CA LYS A 71 12.35 4.48 -12.37
C LYS A 71 13.56 5.32 -11.96
N LEU A 72 13.58 6.61 -12.33
CA LEU A 72 14.65 7.55 -11.98
C LEU A 72 14.70 7.86 -10.48
N PHE A 73 13.54 8.05 -9.84
CA PHE A 73 13.42 8.28 -8.40
C PHE A 73 13.38 6.99 -7.57
N SER A 74 13.12 5.82 -8.17
CA SER A 74 13.12 4.52 -7.47
C SER A 74 14.48 4.08 -6.98
N ASN A 75 15.55 4.73 -7.45
CA ASN A 75 16.83 4.77 -6.75
C ASN A 75 16.73 5.63 -5.49
N VAL A 76 15.69 5.42 -4.68
CA VAL A 76 15.70 5.81 -3.27
C VAL A 76 16.86 5.03 -2.66
N LEU A 77 17.98 5.73 -2.49
CA LEU A 77 19.18 5.17 -1.92
C LEU A 77 18.84 4.75 -0.48
N ILE A 78 18.78 3.45 -0.21
CA ILE A 78 18.91 2.94 1.16
C ILE A 78 20.29 3.35 1.60
N ASP A 79 20.35 4.35 2.47
CA ASP A 79 21.58 4.58 3.18
C ASP A 79 21.75 3.51 4.27
N ASN A 80 22.98 3.32 4.71
CA ASN A 80 23.27 2.38 5.79
C ASN A 80 22.57 2.75 7.11
N ASN A 81 22.04 3.97 7.24
CA ASN A 81 21.36 4.41 8.45
C ASN A 81 19.94 3.85 8.53
N LEU A 82 19.20 3.80 7.42
CA LEU A 82 17.88 3.17 7.39
C LEU A 82 17.96 1.69 7.75
N GLU A 83 18.93 0.96 7.19
CA GLU A 83 19.12 -0.44 7.57
C GLU A 83 19.42 -0.61 9.07
N LYS A 84 20.32 0.22 9.61
CA LYS A 84 20.69 0.19 11.04
C LYS A 84 19.48 0.53 11.91
N PHE A 85 18.71 1.55 11.55
CA PHE A 85 17.48 1.94 12.25
C PHE A 85 16.50 0.77 12.30
N ILE A 86 16.28 0.11 11.17
CA ILE A 86 15.35 -1.01 11.06
C ILE A 86 15.83 -2.22 11.88
N LYS A 87 17.12 -2.53 11.83
CA LYS A 87 17.72 -3.62 12.62
C LYS A 87 17.61 -3.33 14.12
N LYS A 88 17.76 -2.08 14.54
CA LYS A 88 17.72 -1.66 15.95
C LYS A 88 16.29 -1.56 16.52
N ASN A 89 15.35 -1.03 15.75
CA ASN A 89 14.04 -0.61 16.28
C ASN A 89 12.87 -1.51 15.87
N ILE A 90 13.00 -2.31 14.80
CA ILE A 90 11.87 -3.03 14.22
C ILE A 90 12.09 -4.54 14.30
N SER A 91 11.41 -5.17 15.25
CA SER A 91 11.42 -6.62 15.41
C SER A 91 10.74 -7.33 14.24
N LYS A 92 11.07 -8.61 14.01
CA LYS A 92 10.42 -9.43 12.95
C LYS A 92 8.95 -9.73 13.22
N ASN A 93 8.48 -9.55 14.46
CA ASN A 93 7.09 -9.83 14.85
C ASN A 93 6.18 -8.63 14.67
N MET A 94 6.73 -7.41 14.65
CA MET A 94 6.00 -6.18 14.34
C MET A 94 5.47 -6.20 12.91
N ILE A 95 4.31 -5.60 12.71
CA ILE A 95 3.65 -5.40 11.43
C ILE A 95 4.08 -4.04 10.90
N SER A 96 4.93 -4.05 9.88
CA SER A 96 5.43 -2.84 9.25
C SER A 96 4.98 -2.77 7.81
N VAL A 97 4.58 -1.59 7.36
CA VAL A 97 4.09 -1.32 6.01
C VAL A 97 4.97 -0.27 5.34
N ASN A 98 5.31 -0.49 4.08
CA ASN A 98 5.96 0.47 3.20
C ASN A 98 4.93 0.93 2.17
N PHE A 99 4.41 2.15 2.34
CA PHE A 99 3.36 2.74 1.52
C PHE A 99 3.96 3.45 0.30
N GLY A 100 3.43 3.15 -0.89
CA GLY A 100 3.99 3.64 -2.15
C GLY A 100 5.40 3.09 -2.37
N SER A 101 5.56 1.78 -2.19
CA SER A 101 6.88 1.14 -2.12
C SER A 101 7.66 1.19 -3.43
N GLY A 102 7.04 1.48 -4.57
CA GLY A 102 7.64 1.24 -5.88
C GLY A 102 8.10 -0.22 -6.04
N ASN A 103 9.15 -0.44 -6.84
CA ASN A 103 9.79 -1.76 -6.93
C ASN A 103 10.78 -2.04 -5.78
N PHE A 104 10.80 -1.20 -4.77
CA PHE A 104 11.82 -1.22 -3.75
C PHE A 104 11.46 -2.14 -2.57
N LYS A 105 12.49 -2.71 -1.95
CA LYS A 105 12.33 -3.69 -0.88
C LYS A 105 13.31 -3.42 0.24
N ILE A 106 12.78 -2.85 1.32
CA ILE A 106 13.53 -2.51 2.53
C ILE A 106 13.97 -3.76 3.30
N ARG A 107 13.03 -4.67 3.60
CA ARG A 107 13.28 -5.92 4.35
C ARG A 107 12.23 -6.95 4.00
N LYS A 108 12.56 -8.25 4.03
CA LYS A 108 11.67 -9.34 3.57
C LYS A 108 10.32 -9.40 4.31
N ASP A 109 10.27 -8.98 5.57
CA ASP A 109 9.10 -9.06 6.45
C ASP A 109 8.30 -7.76 6.59
N ILE A 110 8.69 -6.71 5.87
CA ILE A 110 7.94 -5.44 5.72
C ILE A 110 7.00 -5.56 4.52
N ILE A 111 5.73 -5.22 4.71
CA ILE A 111 4.67 -5.32 3.71
C ILE A 111 4.79 -4.13 2.74
N ASN A 112 5.00 -4.40 1.45
CA ASN A 112 5.05 -3.41 0.39
C ASN A 112 3.65 -3.23 -0.22
N LEU A 113 3.18 -1.99 -0.21
CA LEU A 113 1.89 -1.56 -0.73
C LEU A 113 2.11 -0.54 -1.84
N ASP A 114 1.55 -0.78 -3.02
CA ASP A 114 1.65 0.15 -4.15
C ASP A 114 0.43 0.05 -5.09
N VAL A 115 0.25 1.02 -5.98
CA VAL A 115 -0.77 0.98 -7.04
C VAL A 115 -0.30 0.17 -8.25
N ILE A 116 1.01 0.14 -8.50
CA ILE A 116 1.63 -0.62 -9.59
C ILE A 116 2.07 -2.01 -9.10
N ASP A 117 1.84 -3.01 -9.94
CA ASP A 117 2.30 -4.38 -9.70
C ASP A 117 3.76 -4.55 -10.09
N TYR A 118 4.64 -4.14 -9.17
CA TYR A 118 6.06 -4.44 -9.24
C TYR A 118 6.35 -5.84 -8.71
N GLN A 119 7.55 -6.35 -9.03
CA GLN A 119 8.01 -7.64 -8.54
C GLN A 119 7.97 -7.73 -7.01
N ASN A 120 8.30 -6.65 -6.32
CA ASN A 120 8.35 -6.58 -4.86
C ASN A 120 7.05 -6.10 -4.19
N THR A 121 5.97 -5.82 -4.93
CA THR A 121 4.68 -5.40 -4.37
C THR A 121 3.93 -6.60 -3.79
N ASP A 122 3.51 -6.53 -2.53
CA ASP A 122 2.73 -7.60 -1.88
C ASP A 122 1.22 -7.34 -1.97
N VAL A 123 0.82 -6.08 -1.86
CA VAL A 123 -0.58 -5.64 -1.88
C VAL A 123 -0.74 -4.51 -2.88
N LEU A 124 -1.70 -4.65 -3.79
CA LEU A 124 -2.07 -3.62 -4.76
C LEU A 124 -3.23 -2.79 -4.24
N TYR A 125 -3.11 -1.48 -4.32
CA TYR A 125 -4.09 -0.55 -3.76
C TYR A 125 -4.18 0.75 -4.56
N ASP A 126 -5.40 1.16 -4.89
CA ASP A 126 -5.74 2.46 -5.51
C ASP A 126 -7.07 2.91 -4.90
N GLY A 127 -6.98 3.71 -3.85
CA GLY A 127 -8.15 4.17 -3.11
C GLY A 127 -7.79 5.30 -2.16
N ASP A 128 -8.84 5.83 -1.53
CA ASP A 128 -8.74 6.94 -0.59
C ASP A 128 -8.67 6.44 0.87
N GLU A 129 -9.13 5.20 1.12
CA GLU A 129 -9.09 4.52 2.43
C GLU A 129 -8.35 3.17 2.38
N LEU A 130 -7.30 3.04 3.19
CA LEU A 130 -6.45 1.85 3.29
C LEU A 130 -7.27 0.63 3.74
N PRO A 131 -7.06 -0.55 3.13
CA PRO A 131 -7.76 -1.78 3.47
C PRO A 131 -7.26 -2.40 4.78
N PHE A 132 -6.76 -1.59 5.72
CA PHE A 132 -6.23 -2.01 6.99
C PHE A 132 -7.17 -1.65 8.14
N LYS A 133 -7.11 -2.44 9.21
CA LYS A 133 -7.78 -2.19 10.48
C LYS A 133 -7.15 -1.00 11.19
N ASP A 134 -7.95 -0.33 11.98
CA ASP A 134 -7.48 0.72 12.87
C ASP A 134 -6.45 0.14 13.85
N SER A 135 -5.44 0.94 14.20
CA SER A 135 -4.39 0.61 15.17
C SER A 135 -3.83 -0.81 15.01
N SER A 136 -3.46 -1.17 13.78
CA SER A 136 -3.03 -2.52 13.42
C SER A 136 -1.63 -2.60 12.82
N VAL A 137 -1.00 -1.46 12.57
CA VAL A 137 0.33 -1.33 11.98
C VAL A 137 1.26 -0.69 13.01
N ASP A 138 2.35 -1.38 13.36
CA ASP A 138 3.33 -0.90 14.34
C ASP A 138 4.28 0.14 13.74
N PHE A 139 4.61 0.02 12.45
CA PHE A 139 5.52 0.93 11.76
C PHE A 139 5.09 1.20 10.32
N LEU A 140 5.12 2.46 9.90
CA LEU A 140 4.84 2.87 8.54
C LEU A 140 6.06 3.58 7.94
N PHE A 141 6.45 3.16 6.74
CA PHE A 141 7.40 3.87 5.90
C PHE A 141 6.64 4.58 4.79
N ASN A 142 6.95 5.86 4.62
CA ASN A 142 6.51 6.68 3.50
C ASN A 142 7.74 7.47 3.03
N ILE A 143 8.26 7.14 1.85
CA ILE A 143 9.49 7.75 1.33
C ILE A 143 9.18 8.33 -0.03
N ALA A 144 9.19 9.66 -0.14
CA ALA A 144 8.99 10.39 -1.39
C ALA A 144 7.66 10.03 -2.12
N VAL A 145 6.58 9.85 -1.37
CA VAL A 145 5.25 9.53 -1.93
C VAL A 145 4.23 10.65 -1.70
N LEU A 146 4.25 11.30 -0.53
CA LEU A 146 3.23 12.30 -0.17
C LEU A 146 3.22 13.52 -1.10
N GLU A 147 4.36 13.88 -1.68
CA GLU A 147 4.49 14.96 -2.66
C GLU A 147 3.79 14.67 -3.99
N HIS A 148 3.42 13.41 -4.24
CA HIS A 148 2.79 12.96 -5.48
C HIS A 148 1.32 12.61 -5.30
N VAL A 149 0.81 12.57 -4.07
CA VAL A 149 -0.61 12.31 -3.83
C VAL A 149 -1.44 13.58 -3.99
N SER A 150 -2.70 13.42 -4.41
CA SER A 150 -3.60 14.57 -4.63
C SER A 150 -4.02 15.25 -3.33
N ASN A 151 -4.16 14.49 -2.25
CA ASN A 151 -4.56 15.00 -0.94
C ASN A 151 -3.68 14.36 0.16
N PRO A 152 -2.53 14.96 0.50
CA PRO A 152 -1.64 14.41 1.51
C PRO A 152 -2.26 14.36 2.91
N PHE A 153 -3.18 15.28 3.23
CA PHE A 153 -3.82 15.31 4.55
C PHE A 153 -4.74 14.11 4.77
N GLU A 154 -5.51 13.70 3.76
CA GLU A 154 -6.32 12.47 3.84
C GLU A 154 -5.46 11.22 4.01
N VAL A 155 -4.34 11.15 3.28
CA VAL A 155 -3.38 10.04 3.41
C VAL A 155 -2.76 10.00 4.81
N ILE A 156 -2.40 11.16 5.36
CA ILE A 156 -1.89 11.27 6.74
C ILE A 156 -2.95 10.86 7.76
N ASN A 157 -4.21 11.24 7.57
CA ASN A 157 -5.32 10.81 8.44
C ASN A 157 -5.46 9.27 8.42
N GLU A 158 -5.35 8.65 7.25
CA GLU A 158 -5.32 7.20 7.14
C GLU A 158 -4.11 6.58 7.83
N PHE A 159 -2.95 7.22 7.78
CA PHE A 159 -1.76 6.77 8.53
C PHE A 159 -2.02 6.79 10.03
N HIS A 160 -2.59 7.88 10.55
CA HIS A 160 -2.98 7.97 11.96
C HIS A 160 -4.00 6.90 12.35
N ARG A 161 -4.98 6.60 11.48
CA ARG A 161 -5.99 5.57 11.75
C ARG A 161 -5.36 4.19 11.90
N ILE A 162 -4.40 3.82 11.05
CA ILE A 162 -3.86 2.46 11.00
C ILE A 162 -2.72 2.23 12.00
N LEU A 163 -2.00 3.29 12.42
CA LEU A 163 -0.88 3.19 13.33
C LEU A 163 -1.37 2.89 14.76
N SER A 164 -0.71 1.95 15.43
CA SER A 164 -1.00 1.53 16.82
C SER A 164 -0.24 2.34 17.87
#